data_AF-A0A174I853-F1
#
_entry.id   AF-A0A174I853-F1
#
_cell.length_a   1.000
_cell.length_b   1.000
_cell.length_c   1.000
_cell.angle_alpha   90.00
_cell.angle_beta   90.00
_cell.angle_gamma   90.00
#
_symmetry.space_group_name_H-M   'P 1'
#
loop_
_entity.id
_entity.type
_entity.pdbx_description
1 polymer ?
#
loop_
_entity_poly.entity_id
_entity_poly.type
_entity_poly.pdbx_seq_one_letter_code
_entity_poly.pdbx_strand_id
1 'polypeptide(L)'
;MILLFSLGCIIATIFIVYNIMCYKNKKTIYMLSDKYAILNSHYYTIQLILGLCNSFLLLIFYITWYIFSKNEFLFIILTPIIFWGLNYILEFYSRKKGYIGDKEES
;
A
#
# COMPACT_ATOMS: atom_id res chain seq x y z
N MET A 1 -14.54 10.81 15.34
CA MET A 1 -13.14 10.89 15.84
C MET A 1 -12.52 9.55 16.32
N ILE A 2 -12.84 9.01 17.51
CA ILE A 2 -12.22 7.75 18.03
C ILE A 2 -12.50 6.54 17.12
N LEU A 3 -13.73 6.45 16.60
CA LEU A 3 -14.11 5.39 15.67
C LEU A 3 -13.29 5.44 14.36
N LEU A 4 -13.11 6.63 13.77
CA LEU A 4 -12.28 6.81 12.57
C LEU A 4 -10.81 6.45 12.82
N PHE A 5 -10.27 6.87 13.96
CA PHE A 5 -8.90 6.55 14.35
C PHE A 5 -8.70 5.04 14.53
N SER A 6 -9.55 4.38 15.31
CA SER A 6 -9.47 2.93 15.55
C SER A 6 -9.64 2.14 14.26
N LEU A 7 -10.61 2.50 13.41
CA LEU A 7 -10.85 1.86 12.13
C LEU A 7 -9.68 2.05 11.16
N GLY A 8 -9.09 3.25 11.11
CA GLY A 8 -7.87 3.52 10.35
C GLY A 8 -6.71 2.62 10.78
N CYS A 9 -6.42 2.56 12.09
CA CYS A 9 -5.38 1.70 12.63
C CYS A 9 -5.62 0.22 12.31
N ILE A 10 -6.84 -0.28 12.46
CA ILE A 10 -7.21 -1.66 12.11
C ILE A 10 -6.93 -1.93 10.63
N ILE A 11 -7.35 -1.04 9.73
CA ILE A 11 -7.11 -1.18 8.28
C ILE A 11 -5.61 -1.21 7.98
N ALA A 12 -4.81 -0.32 8.58
CA ALA A 12 -3.37 -0.31 8.38
C ALA A 12 -2.72 -1.62 8.86
N THR A 13 -3.14 -2.16 10.02
CA THR A 13 -2.65 -3.44 10.51
C THR A 13 -3.04 -4.60 9.59
N ILE A 14 -4.29 -4.63 9.09
CA ILE A 14 -4.71 -5.64 8.09
C ILE A 14 -3.85 -5.55 6.84
N PHE A 15 -3.51 -4.35 6.39
CA PHE A 15 -2.68 -4.14 5.21
C PHE A 15 -1.23 -4.63 5.42
N ILE A 16 -0.67 -4.49 6.63
CA ILE A 16 0.63 -5.10 6.98
C ILE A 16 0.56 -6.61 6.80
N VAL A 17 -0.44 -7.26 7.41
CA VAL A 17 -0.61 -8.71 7.34
C VAL A 17 -0.80 -9.16 5.89
N TYR A 18 -1.61 -8.44 5.12
CA TYR A 18 -1.87 -8.71 3.71
C TYR A 18 -0.58 -8.65 2.86
N ASN A 19 0.27 -7.64 3.04
CA ASN A 19 1.53 -7.53 2.30
C ASN A 19 2.51 -8.66 2.66
N ILE A 20 2.57 -9.06 3.94
CA ILE A 20 3.37 -10.21 4.39
C ILE A 20 2.86 -11.51 3.75
N MET A 21 1.54 -11.72 3.72
CA MET A 21 0.94 -12.89 3.08
C MET A 21 1.19 -12.91 1.56
N CYS A 22 1.09 -11.76 0.89
CA CYS A 22 1.40 -11.63 -0.54
C CYS A 22 2.86 -11.98 -0.83
N TYR A 23 3.80 -11.50 0.01
CA TYR A 23 5.21 -11.85 -0.10
C TYR A 23 5.45 -13.36 0.05
N LYS A 24 4.91 -13.97 1.13
CA LYS A 24 5.06 -15.41 1.39
C LYS A 24 4.51 -16.27 0.27
N ASN A 25 3.36 -15.89 -0.28
CA ASN A 25 2.69 -16.66 -1.32
C ASN A 25 3.14 -16.29 -2.74
N LYS A 26 4.11 -15.38 -2.89
CA LYS A 26 4.51 -14.80 -4.19
C LYS A 26 3.30 -14.34 -5.01
N LYS A 27 2.39 -13.62 -4.37
CA LYS A 27 1.21 -13.00 -5.00
C LYS A 27 1.43 -11.50 -5.16
N THR A 28 0.99 -10.97 -6.29
CA THR A 28 0.89 -9.54 -6.53
C THR A 28 -0.21 -8.96 -5.66
N ILE A 29 -0.03 -7.74 -5.15
CA ILE A 29 -1.15 -7.00 -4.56
C ILE A 29 -2.27 -6.83 -5.59
N TYR A 30 -3.51 -6.87 -5.12
CA TYR A 30 -4.70 -6.89 -5.98
C TYR A 30 -4.72 -5.77 -7.05
N MET A 31 -4.19 -4.57 -6.73
CA MET A 31 -4.12 -3.43 -7.65
C MET A 31 -3.29 -3.67 -8.91
N LEU A 32 -2.27 -4.52 -8.83
CA LEU A 32 -1.32 -4.78 -9.91
C LEU A 32 -1.48 -6.19 -10.49
N SER A 33 -2.20 -7.07 -9.79
CA SER A 33 -2.41 -8.47 -10.15
C SER A 33 -3.01 -8.64 -11.55
N ASP A 34 -3.98 -7.83 -11.92
CA ASP A 34 -4.71 -8.03 -13.18
C ASP A 34 -4.03 -7.34 -14.37
N LYS A 35 -3.19 -6.34 -14.11
CA LYS A 35 -2.57 -5.52 -15.17
C LYS A 35 -1.22 -6.04 -15.62
N TYR A 36 -0.45 -6.64 -14.71
CA TYR A 36 0.97 -6.87 -14.94
C TYR A 36 1.40 -8.31 -14.68
N ALA A 37 2.24 -8.82 -15.57
CA ALA A 37 2.98 -10.06 -15.38
C ALA A 37 4.26 -9.75 -14.58
N ILE A 38 4.58 -10.59 -13.60
CA ILE A 38 5.81 -10.45 -12.82
C ILE A 38 6.93 -11.13 -13.57
N LEU A 39 7.92 -10.35 -14.00
CA LEU A 39 9.09 -10.81 -14.74
C LEU A 39 10.27 -11.16 -13.82
N ASN A 40 10.30 -10.59 -12.62
CA ASN A 40 11.40 -10.77 -11.67
C ASN A 40 10.90 -10.97 -10.23
N SER A 41 11.42 -11.98 -9.53
CA SER A 41 11.06 -12.26 -8.13
C SER A 41 11.46 -11.17 -7.13
N HIS A 42 12.42 -10.30 -7.48
CA HIS A 42 12.75 -9.12 -6.67
C HIS A 42 11.55 -8.16 -6.49
N TYR A 43 10.56 -8.23 -7.39
CA TYR A 43 9.30 -7.51 -7.24
C TYR A 43 8.66 -7.75 -5.88
N TYR A 44 8.55 -9.01 -5.42
CA TYR A 44 7.86 -9.33 -4.18
C TYR A 44 8.52 -8.70 -2.95
N THR A 45 9.86 -8.64 -2.94
CA THR A 45 10.61 -7.98 -1.86
C THR A 45 10.35 -6.48 -1.86
N ILE A 46 10.35 -5.84 -3.03
CA ILE A 46 10.08 -4.41 -3.15
C ILE A 46 8.63 -4.08 -2.78
N GLN A 47 7.68 -4.91 -3.23
CA GLN A 47 6.26 -4.83 -2.86
C GLN A 47 6.10 -4.89 -1.34
N LEU A 48 6.78 -5.83 -0.66
CA LEU A 48 6.74 -5.94 0.79
C LEU A 48 7.28 -4.68 1.46
N ILE A 49 8.47 -4.21 1.07
CA ILE A 49 9.11 -3.03 1.68
C ILE A 49 8.20 -1.80 1.52
N LEU A 50 7.74 -1.52 0.31
CA LEU A 50 6.89 -0.35 0.05
C LEU A 50 5.51 -0.49 0.71
N GLY A 51 4.93 -1.69 0.74
CA GLY A 51 3.68 -1.95 1.44
C GLY A 51 3.77 -1.77 2.95
N LEU A 52 4.88 -2.19 3.57
CA LEU A 52 5.16 -1.94 4.99
C LEU A 52 5.38 -0.45 5.25
N CYS A 53 6.20 0.23 4.43
CA CYS A 53 6.38 1.68 4.52
C CYS A 53 5.04 2.44 4.42
N ASN A 54 4.15 2.01 3.52
CA ASN A 54 2.82 2.59 3.36
C ASN A 54 1.97 2.42 4.62
N SER A 55 1.97 1.22 5.18
CA SER A 55 1.23 0.92 6.40
C SER A 55 1.73 1.74 7.60
N PHE A 56 3.05 1.86 7.77
CA PHE A 56 3.64 2.67 8.84
C PHE A 56 3.38 4.16 8.64
N LEU A 57 3.44 4.66 7.42
CA LEU A 57 3.13 6.06 7.12
C LEU A 57 1.66 6.39 7.45
N LEU A 58 0.73 5.48 7.12
CA LEU A 58 -0.68 5.60 7.51
C LEU A 58 -0.86 5.59 9.03
N LEU A 59 -0.17 4.71 9.76
CA LEU A 59 -0.24 4.68 11.23
C LEU A 59 0.26 5.99 11.85
N ILE A 60 1.40 6.51 11.39
CA ILE A 60 1.95 7.80 11.85
C ILE A 60 0.95 8.92 11.54
N PHE A 61 0.37 8.92 10.33
CA PHE A 61 -0.66 9.89 9.95
C PHE A 61 -1.88 9.82 10.87
N TYR A 62 -2.42 8.64 11.15
CA TYR A 62 -3.59 8.48 12.01
C TYR A 62 -3.33 8.93 13.44
N ILE A 63 -2.15 8.61 14.01
CA ILE A 63 -1.74 9.06 15.35
C ILE A 63 -1.62 10.59 15.38
N THR A 64 -0.94 11.16 14.40
CA THR A 64 -0.73 12.62 14.29
C THR A 64 -2.05 13.35 14.13
N TRP A 65 -2.91 12.85 13.24
CA TRP A 65 -4.25 13.38 13.01
C TRP A 65 -5.08 13.37 14.30
N TYR A 66 -5.05 12.26 15.05
CA TYR A 66 -5.82 12.11 16.28
C TYR A 66 -5.34 13.04 17.40
N ILE A 67 -4.04 13.33 17.48
CA ILE A 67 -3.48 14.22 18.52
C ILE A 67 -3.73 15.69 18.19
N PHE A 68 -3.45 16.12 16.96
CA PHE A 68 -3.29 17.56 16.66
C PHE A 68 -4.44 18.22 15.91
N SER A 69 -5.17 17.50 15.06
CA SER A 69 -6.17 18.11 14.18
C SER A 69 -7.58 17.62 14.46
N LYS A 70 -7.76 16.30 14.50
CA LYS A 70 -9.05 15.61 14.58
C LYS A 70 -10.07 16.04 13.51
N ASN A 71 -9.63 16.74 12.45
CA ASN A 71 -10.49 17.20 11.37
C ASN A 71 -10.81 16.05 10.41
N GLU A 72 -12.08 15.66 10.36
CA GLU A 72 -12.53 14.49 9.61
C GLU A 72 -12.32 14.63 8.09
N PHE A 73 -12.42 15.84 7.55
CA PHE A 73 -12.17 16.10 6.12
C PHE A 73 -10.71 15.82 5.73
N LEU A 74 -9.76 16.28 6.54
CA LEU A 74 -8.34 15.98 6.33
C LEU A 74 -8.06 14.47 6.38
N PHE A 75 -8.70 13.76 7.31
CA PHE A 75 -8.58 12.30 7.40
C PHE A 75 -9.05 11.61 6.13
N ILE A 76 -10.24 11.96 5.65
CA ILE A 76 -10.87 11.35 4.49
C ILE A 76 -10.07 11.60 3.21
N ILE A 77 -9.44 12.77 3.07
CA ILE A 77 -8.67 13.12 1.86
C ILE A 77 -7.24 12.58 1.90
N LEU A 78 -6.54 12.73 3.02
CA LEU A 78 -5.12 12.35 3.07
C LEU A 78 -4.90 10.84 3.11
N THR A 79 -5.83 10.08 3.71
CA THR A 79 -5.75 8.62 3.75
C THR A 79 -5.61 7.98 2.36
N PRO A 80 -6.52 8.23 1.38
CA PRO A 80 -6.37 7.70 0.04
C PRO A 80 -5.14 8.28 -0.66
N ILE A 81 -4.77 9.54 -0.46
CA ILE A 81 -3.55 10.10 -1.08
C ILE A 81 -2.31 9.33 -0.66
N ILE A 82 -2.15 9.06 0.64
CA ILE A 82 -1.04 8.26 1.17
C ILE A 82 -1.09 6.84 0.59
N PHE A 83 -2.27 6.21 0.65
CA PHE A 83 -2.46 4.83 0.22
C PHE A 83 -2.14 4.64 -1.26
N TRP A 84 -2.70 5.48 -2.14
CA TRP A 84 -2.50 5.42 -3.59
C TRP A 84 -1.12 5.92 -4.00
N GLY A 85 -0.59 6.95 -3.33
CA GLY A 85 0.71 7.53 -3.69
C GLY A 85 1.85 6.53 -3.64
N LEU A 86 1.93 5.71 -2.58
CA LEU A 86 2.96 4.69 -2.46
C LEU A 86 2.74 3.49 -3.38
N ASN A 87 1.48 3.14 -3.67
CA ASN A 87 1.18 2.09 -4.66
C ASN A 87 1.57 2.54 -6.08
N TYR A 88 1.37 3.82 -6.43
CA TYR A 88 1.83 4.38 -7.70
C TYR A 88 3.36 4.40 -7.81
N ILE A 89 4.05 4.73 -6.71
CA ILE A 89 5.52 4.65 -6.65
C ILE A 89 6.01 3.21 -6.87
N LEU A 90 5.37 2.22 -6.25
CA LEU A 90 5.68 0.80 -6.47
C LEU A 90 5.53 0.40 -7.94
N GLU A 91 4.42 0.78 -8.57
CA GLU A 91 4.17 0.50 -9.99
C GLU A 91 5.26 1.12 -10.87
N PHE A 92 5.49 2.43 -10.72
CA PHE A 92 6.46 3.18 -11.50
C PHE A 92 7.88 2.62 -11.34
N TYR A 93 8.30 2.36 -10.09
CA TYR A 93 9.61 1.79 -9.79
C TYR A 93 9.77 0.39 -10.39
N SER A 94 8.75 -0.47 -10.24
CA SER A 94 8.79 -1.85 -10.73
C SER A 94 8.83 -1.91 -12.26
N ARG A 95 8.10 -1.02 -12.95
CA ARG A 95 8.18 -0.86 -14.41
C ARG A 95 9.57 -0.40 -14.84
N LYS A 96 10.10 0.66 -14.23
CA LYS A 96 11.42 1.22 -14.56
C LYS A 96 12.56 0.21 -14.36
N LYS A 97 12.41 -0.70 -13.39
CA LYS A 97 13.39 -1.77 -13.12
C LYS A 97 13.16 -3.05 -13.93
N GLY A 98 12.12 -3.11 -14.77
CA GLY A 98 11.79 -4.31 -15.55
C GLY A 98 11.33 -5.49 -14.70
N TYR A 99 10.80 -5.23 -13.49
CA TYR A 99 10.30 -6.28 -12.60
C TYR A 99 8.90 -6.75 -12.98
N ILE A 100 8.15 -5.89 -13.66
CA ILE A 100 6.80 -6.16 -14.17
C ILE A 100 6.72 -5.76 -15.65
N GLY A 101 5.97 -6.53 -16.42
CA GLY A 101 5.59 -6.24 -17.81
C GLY A 101 4.08 -6.24 -17.97
N ASP A 102 3.58 -5.63 -19.03
CA ASP A 102 2.15 -5.67 -19.33
C ASP A 102 1.74 -7.13 -19.61
N LYS A 103 0.59 -7.57 -19.08
CA LYS A 103 0.03 -8.85 -19.52
C LYS A 103 -0.48 -8.67 -20.94
N GLU A 104 0.05 -9.43 -21.89
CA GLU A 104 -0.59 -9.54 -23.20
C GLU A 104 -2.00 -10.11 -22.99
N GLU A 105 -3.02 -9.38 -23.46
CA GLU A 105 -4.39 -9.91 -23.55
C GLU A 105 -4.36 -11.06 -24.56
N SER A 106 -4.26 -12.29 -24.07
CA SER A 106 -4.37 -13.52 -24.86
C SER A 106 -5.82 -13.80 -25.23
#